data_AF-A0A485B731-F1
#
_entry.id   AF-A0A485B731-F1
#
_cell.length_a   1.000
_cell.length_b   1.000
_cell.length_c   1.000
_cell.angle_alpha   90.00
_cell.angle_beta   90.00
_cell.angle_gamma   90.00
#
_symmetry.space_group_name_H-M   'P 1'
#
loop_
_entity.id
_entity.type
_entity.pdbx_description
1 polymer ?
#
loop_
_entity_poly.entity_id
_entity_poly.type
_entity_poly.pdbx_seq_one_letter_code
_entity_poly.pdbx_strand_id
1 'polypeptide(L)'
;MEKFKPLDQLMRYVQEQKGKSGIIYCNSRSKVEDTAARLQSRGISAGAYHAGLENEVRADVQEKFQRDDLQIGGRHRGVWHGH
;
A
#
# COMPACT_ATOMS: atom_id res chain seq x y z
N MET A 1 24.23 7.09 -16.17
CA MET A 1 22.76 6.97 -16.07
C MET A 1 22.42 6.74 -14.61
N GLU A 2 21.98 7.77 -13.92
CA GLU A 2 21.64 7.70 -12.50
C GLU A 2 20.51 6.70 -12.24
N LYS A 3 20.71 5.85 -11.23
CA LYS A 3 19.69 4.92 -10.75
C LYS A 3 18.54 5.76 -10.19
N PHE A 4 17.51 5.97 -11.00
CA PHE A 4 16.22 6.52 -10.56
C PHE A 4 15.80 5.74 -9.32
N LYS A 5 15.55 6.42 -8.19
CA LYS A 5 15.13 5.79 -6.94
C LYS A 5 13.60 5.86 -6.85
N PRO A 6 12.85 4.92 -7.48
CA PRO A 6 11.39 4.99 -7.57
C PRO A 6 10.71 5.02 -6.21
N LEU A 7 11.34 4.44 -5.19
CA LEU A 7 10.81 4.48 -3.84
C LEU A 7 10.85 5.89 -3.25
N ASP A 8 11.93 6.64 -3.42
CA ASP A 8 12.05 8.00 -2.87
C ASP A 8 11.05 8.95 -3.53
N GLN A 9 10.79 8.77 -4.83
CA GLN A 9 9.74 9.49 -5.53
C GLN A 9 8.34 9.13 -5.04
N LEU A 10 8.08 7.85 -4.82
CA LEU A 10 6.82 7.39 -4.23
C LEU A 10 6.62 8.00 -2.83
N MET A 11 7.67 8.04 -2.01
CA MET A 11 7.57 8.63 -0.67
C MET A 11 7.24 10.12 -0.73
N ARG A 12 7.94 10.88 -1.59
CA ARG A 12 7.63 12.30 -1.80
C ARG A 12 6.17 12.49 -2.23
N TYR A 13 5.72 11.70 -3.20
CA TYR A 13 4.35 11.76 -3.69
C TYR A 13 3.33 11.49 -2.58
N VAL A 14 3.53 10.46 -1.76
CA VAL A 14 2.63 10.13 -0.65
C VAL A 14 2.62 11.22 0.42
N GLN A 15 3.77 11.83 0.72
CA GLN A 15 3.86 12.96 1.65
C GLN A 15 3.12 14.20 1.12
N GLU A 16 3.21 14.47 -0.18
CA GLU A 16 2.48 15.56 -0.85
C GLU A 16 0.96 15.37 -0.80
N GLN A 17 0.47 14.15 -0.65
CA GLN A 17 -0.96 13.87 -0.47
C GLN A 17 -1.52 14.29 0.89
N LYS A 18 -0.67 14.74 1.84
CA LYS A 18 -1.09 15.33 3.14
C LYS A 18 -2.14 14.50 3.91
N GLY A 19 -1.96 13.19 3.99
CA GLY A 19 -2.87 12.33 4.75
C GLY A 19 -4.05 11.75 3.96
N LYS A 20 -4.20 12.05 2.66
CA LYS A 20 -5.28 11.46 1.84
C LYS A 20 -5.11 9.95 1.68
N SER A 21 -6.22 9.23 1.69
CA SER A 21 -6.27 7.79 1.44
C SER A 21 -6.04 7.44 -0.05
N GLY A 22 -5.41 6.30 -0.33
CA GLY A 22 -5.07 5.88 -1.69
C GLY A 22 -4.59 4.42 -1.81
N ILE A 23 -4.45 3.95 -3.05
CA ILE A 23 -4.01 2.57 -3.36
C ILE A 23 -2.73 2.61 -4.21
N ILE A 24 -1.72 1.84 -3.81
CA ILE A 24 -0.47 1.68 -4.56
C ILE A 24 -0.44 0.31 -5.23
N TYR A 25 -0.33 0.28 -6.56
CA TYR A 25 -0.18 -0.98 -7.29
C TYR A 25 1.29 -1.38 -7.43
N CYS A 26 1.57 -2.65 -7.15
CA CYS A 26 2.90 -3.25 -7.29
C CYS A 26 2.85 -4.51 -8.16
N ASN A 27 3.97 -4.82 -8.81
CA ASN A 27 4.08 -5.94 -9.75
C ASN A 27 4.43 -7.29 -9.09
N SER A 28 4.74 -7.32 -7.78
CA SER A 28 4.98 -8.57 -7.04
C SER A 28 4.50 -8.45 -5.60
N ARG A 29 4.19 -9.59 -4.97
CA ARG A 29 3.77 -9.66 -3.54
C ARG A 29 4.86 -9.10 -2.63
N SER A 30 6.10 -9.53 -2.82
CA SER A 30 7.25 -9.05 -2.05
C SER A 30 7.43 -7.53 -2.16
N LYS A 31 7.11 -6.94 -3.31
CA LYS A 31 7.18 -5.48 -3.48
C LYS A 31 6.03 -4.74 -2.80
N VAL A 32 4.84 -5.35 -2.71
CA VAL A 32 3.73 -4.83 -1.90
C VAL A 32 4.15 -4.77 -0.43
N GLU A 33 4.68 -5.88 0.10
CA GLU A 33 5.10 -5.97 1.50
C GLU A 33 6.24 -5.00 1.83
N ASP A 34 7.32 -4.97 1.02
CA ASP A 34 8.44 -4.03 1.21
C ASP A 34 7.98 -2.56 1.13
N THR A 35 7.07 -2.23 0.22
CA THR A 35 6.54 -0.86 0.10
C THR A 35 5.71 -0.49 1.33
N ALA A 36 4.83 -1.37 1.80
CA ALA A 36 4.00 -1.13 2.98
C ALA A 36 4.87 -0.95 4.23
N ALA A 37 5.85 -1.83 4.46
CA ALA A 37 6.77 -1.74 5.59
C ALA A 37 7.58 -0.43 5.58
N ARG A 38 8.01 0.05 4.42
CA ARG A 38 8.76 1.32 4.28
C ARG A 38 7.90 2.57 4.45
N LEU A 39 6.60 2.48 4.16
CA LEU A 39 5.64 3.54 4.46
C LEU A 39 5.40 3.61 5.97
N GLN A 40 5.14 2.44 6.59
CA GLN A 40 4.96 2.31 8.04
C GLN A 40 6.17 2.81 8.82
N SER A 41 7.40 2.49 8.39
CA SER A 41 8.63 2.95 9.07
C SER A 41 8.82 4.47 9.04
N ARG A 42 8.07 5.17 8.19
CA ARG A 42 8.03 6.64 8.11
C ARG A 42 6.78 7.25 8.77
N GLY A 43 6.02 6.45 9.52
CA GLY A 43 4.82 6.88 10.23
C GLY A 43 3.58 7.01 9.34
N ILE A 44 3.61 6.49 8.11
CA ILE A 44 2.44 6.49 7.22
C ILE A 44 1.63 5.22 7.49
N SER A 45 0.34 5.38 7.78
CA SER A 45 -0.56 4.25 7.97
C SER A 45 -0.78 3.52 6.64
N ALA A 46 -0.12 2.38 6.46
CA ALA A 46 -0.16 1.61 5.22
C ALA A 46 -0.35 0.12 5.50
N GLY A 47 -1.06 -0.58 4.62
CA GLY A 47 -1.29 -2.02 4.71
C GLY A 47 -0.98 -2.73 3.39
N ALA A 48 -0.39 -3.92 3.48
CA ALA A 48 -0.21 -4.80 2.33
C ALA A 48 -1.51 -5.57 2.04
N TYR A 49 -1.90 -5.68 0.77
CA TYR A 49 -3.05 -6.45 0.32
C TYR A 49 -2.72 -7.27 -0.93
N HIS A 50 -2.71 -8.59 -0.81
CA HIS A 50 -2.60 -9.48 -1.96
C HIS A 50 -3.21 -10.85 -1.69
N ALA A 51 -3.49 -11.60 -2.76
CA ALA A 51 -4.12 -12.91 -2.70
C ALA A 51 -3.33 -13.99 -1.92
N GLY A 52 -2.05 -13.75 -1.61
CA GLY A 52 -1.25 -14.63 -0.75
C GLY A 52 -1.44 -14.43 0.76
N LEU A 53 -2.19 -13.41 1.19
CA LEU A 53 -2.50 -13.20 2.61
C LEU A 53 -3.69 -14.07 3.01
N GLU A 54 -3.72 -14.45 4.29
CA GLU A 54 -4.88 -15.12 4.89
C GLU A 54 -6.14 -14.25 4.78
N ASN A 55 -7.30 -14.89 4.69
CA ASN A 55 -8.56 -14.19 4.50
C ASN A 55 -8.86 -13.20 5.63
N GLU A 56 -8.53 -13.55 6.87
CA GLU A 56 -8.72 -12.69 8.05
C GLU A 56 -7.86 -11.42 7.94
N VAL A 57 -6.59 -11.56 7.57
CA VAL A 57 -5.69 -10.42 7.35
C VAL A 57 -6.17 -9.52 6.21
N ARG A 58 -6.67 -10.12 5.12
CA ARG A 58 -7.25 -9.35 4.00
C ARG A 58 -8.49 -8.59 4.42
N ALA A 59 -9.36 -9.21 5.21
CA ALA A 59 -10.57 -8.59 5.72
C ALA A 59 -10.24 -7.41 6.66
N ASP A 60 -9.29 -7.60 7.58
CA ASP A 60 -8.82 -6.54 8.49
C ASP A 60 -8.21 -5.35 7.73
N VAL A 61 -7.33 -5.60 6.76
CA VAL A 61 -6.75 -4.53 5.92
C VAL A 61 -7.83 -3.80 5.12
N GLN A 62 -8.81 -4.53 4.58
CA GLN A 62 -9.92 -3.95 3.84
C GLN A 62 -10.86 -3.13 4.73
N GLU A 63 -11.12 -3.58 5.95
CA GLU A 63 -11.91 -2.85 6.93
C GLU A 63 -11.21 -1.56 7.39
N LYS A 64 -9.92 -1.65 7.76
CA LYS A 64 -9.13 -0.49 8.15
C LYS A 64 -9.01 0.54 7.02
N PHE A 65 -8.91 0.10 5.77
CA PHE A 65 -8.93 1.03 4.63
C PHE A 65 -10.29 1.71 4.45
N GLN A 66 -11.40 1.00 4.66
CA GLN A 66 -12.75 1.58 4.57
C GLN A 66 -13.08 2.55 5.71
N ARG A 67 -12.46 2.36 6.88
CA ARG A 67 -12.61 3.25 8.05
C ARG A 67 -11.66 4.46 8.01
N ASP A 68 -10.90 4.65 6.93
CA ASP A 68 -9.80 5.62 6.80
C ASP A 68 -8.67 5.45 7.85
N ASP A 69 -8.63 4.32 8.56
CA ASP A 69 -7.55 3.96 9.50
C ASP A 69 -6.26 3.64 8.73
N LEU A 70 -6.36 3.17 7.49
CA LEU A 70 -5.24 3.03 6.56
C LEU A 70 -5.28 4.12 5.49
N GLN A 71 -4.20 4.88 5.43
CA GLN A 71 -4.00 5.86 4.38
C GLN A 71 -3.63 5.19 3.06
N ILE A 72 -2.87 4.09 3.06
CA ILE A 72 -2.40 3.45 1.82
C ILE A 72 -2.61 1.92 1.80
N GLY A 73 -3.31 1.41 0.79
CA GLY A 73 -3.40 -0.03 0.49
C GLY A 73 -2.48 -0.46 -0.64
N GLY A 74 -1.49 -1.32 -0.38
CA GLY A 74 -0.62 -1.87 -1.43
C GLY A 74 -1.25 -3.08 -2.12
N ARG A 75 -1.36 -3.11 -3.45
CA ARG A 75 -2.08 -4.15 -4.19
C ARG A 75 -1.28 -4.81 -5.30
N HIS A 76 -1.23 -6.14 -5.30
CA HIS A 76 -0.74 -6.90 -6.44
C HIS A 76 -1.85 -7.07 -7.47
N ARG A 77 -1.55 -6.82 -8.76
CA ARG A 77 -2.50 -6.93 -9.89
C ARG A 77 -3.28 -8.26 -9.79
N GLY A 78 -4.56 -8.13 -9.44
CA GLY A 78 -5.50 -9.21 -9.14
C GLY A 78 -6.82 -8.55 -8.75
N VAL A 79 -7.81 -8.71 -9.61
CA VAL A 79 -9.05 -7.92 -9.73
C VAL A 79 -9.73 -7.64 -8.37
N TRP A 80 -10.11 -6.38 -8.09
CA TRP A 80 -11.18 -6.12 -7.11
C TRP A 80 -12.45 -6.25 -7.94
N HIS A 81 -13.28 -7.24 -7.62
CA HIS A 81 -14.69 -7.09 -7.93
C HIS A 81 -15.23 -6.30 -6.74
N GLY A 82 -15.20 -4.97 -6.87
CA GLY A 82 -15.95 -4.11 -5.98
C GLY A 82 -17.43 -4.31 -6.27
N HIS A 83 -18.21 -4.51 -5.22
CA HIS A 83 -19.63 -4.21 -5.22
C HIS A 83 -19.83 -2.91 -4.45
#